data_AF-A0A4Q4SD87-F1
#
_entry.id   AF-A0A4Q4SD87-F1
#
_cell.length_a   1.000
_cell.length_b   1.000
_cell.length_c   1.000
_cell.angle_alpha   90.00
_cell.angle_beta   90.00
_cell.angle_gamma   90.00
#
_symmetry.space_group_name_H-M   'P 1'
#
loop_
_entity.id
_entity.type
_entity.pdbx_description
1 polymer ?
#
loop_
_entity_poly.entity_id
_entity_poly.type
_entity_poly.pdbx_seq_one_letter_code
_entity_poly.pdbx_strand_id
1 'polypeptide(L)'
;MPPLTQHDVFQTIQDKAKRKKDEGTILTKADITEHLKELYNSYLRGRLYFYAQDQDGLPICRVPTYLAGNKTYCSVARENVFGVEDWQSQPGPTDFIGNVWPPKVIEDLIGNVDETEYAVMKCYVCKEVGKVFCTCGYKSWRDYWPDYWLTCLLLRRAGARGYGIFAREAIQGSTIVGEYTGRIKPVKPNEEDGEDAYCVPISIGRRKIKQKSQPTAILSALHTGSISRFINHSCNSNARLQEFQCGLERRVIYVVTTRDINIDEELTIDYGPEWLVGDCLCGSIGCKNPPKSPKLLDTPVNDLSEDQATDEDEEDSYSDAWDTGYRSSDLEYEEDSEYEENSDCEKHRKRKGKTH
;
A
#
# COMPACT_ATOMS: atom_id res chain seq x y z
N MET A 1 -29.84 -1.67 -19.36
CA MET A 1 -28.76 -2.68 -19.50
C MET A 1 -28.19 -2.95 -18.12
N PRO A 2 -27.87 -4.20 -17.75
CA PRO A 2 -27.18 -4.47 -16.50
C PRO A 2 -25.82 -3.74 -16.48
N PRO A 3 -25.33 -3.32 -15.30
CA PRO A 3 -24.02 -2.69 -15.19
C PRO A 3 -22.92 -3.64 -15.66
N LEU A 4 -21.97 -3.10 -16.43
CA LEU A 4 -20.81 -3.82 -16.94
C LEU A 4 -19.99 -4.42 -15.78
N THR A 5 -19.39 -5.59 -16.00
CA THR A 5 -18.37 -6.13 -15.11
C THR A 5 -17.01 -5.55 -15.43
N GLN A 6 -16.06 -5.69 -14.50
CA GLN A 6 -14.67 -5.32 -14.76
C GLN A 6 -14.05 -6.10 -15.94
N HIS A 7 -14.42 -7.38 -16.09
CA HIS A 7 -13.94 -8.20 -17.20
C HIS A 7 -14.48 -7.68 -18.55
N ASP A 8 -15.76 -7.25 -18.63
CA ASP A 8 -16.31 -6.66 -19.85
C ASP A 8 -15.56 -5.40 -20.28
N VAL A 9 -15.19 -4.55 -19.31
CA VAL A 9 -14.38 -3.35 -19.57
C VAL A 9 -12.97 -3.73 -20.02
N PHE A 10 -12.34 -4.70 -19.37
CA PHE A 10 -11.03 -5.21 -19.76
C PHE A 10 -11.02 -5.69 -21.22
N GLN A 11 -12.00 -6.50 -21.63
CA GLN A 11 -12.10 -6.97 -23.02
C GLN A 11 -12.31 -5.82 -24.01
N THR A 12 -13.13 -4.83 -23.63
CA THR A 12 -13.33 -3.62 -24.45
C THR A 12 -12.01 -2.87 -24.68
N ILE A 13 -11.14 -2.82 -23.67
CA ILE A 13 -9.81 -2.20 -23.77
C ILE A 13 -8.89 -3.01 -24.70
N GLN A 14 -8.87 -4.34 -24.55
CA GLN A 14 -8.10 -5.23 -25.44
C GLN A 14 -8.50 -5.07 -26.90
N ASP A 15 -9.81 -5.06 -27.18
CA ASP A 15 -10.34 -4.88 -28.53
C ASP A 15 -9.97 -3.51 -29.12
N LYS A 16 -10.00 -2.45 -28.30
CA LYS A 16 -9.56 -1.11 -28.73
C LYS A 16 -8.07 -1.10 -29.07
N ALA A 17 -7.23 -1.68 -28.21
CA ALA A 17 -5.79 -1.76 -28.43
C ALA A 17 -5.46 -2.56 -29.71
N LYS A 18 -6.14 -3.69 -29.92
CA LYS A 18 -6.00 -4.51 -31.13
C LYS A 18 -6.39 -3.74 -32.39
N ARG A 19 -7.55 -3.06 -32.41
CA ARG A 19 -7.96 -2.23 -33.55
C ARG A 19 -6.93 -1.14 -33.87
N LYS A 20 -6.42 -0.45 -32.86
CA LYS A 20 -5.37 0.56 -33.04
C LYS A 20 -4.12 -0.02 -33.69
N LYS A 21 -3.69 -1.19 -33.22
CA LYS A 21 -2.55 -1.93 -33.78
C LYS A 21 -2.80 -2.34 -35.24
N ASP A 22 -3.99 -2.83 -35.56
CA ASP A 22 -4.38 -3.20 -36.94
C ASP A 22 -4.41 -1.97 -37.87
N GLU A 23 -4.73 -0.79 -37.34
CA GLU A 23 -4.66 0.51 -38.02
C GLU A 23 -3.21 1.07 -38.14
N GLY A 24 -2.20 0.37 -37.60
CA GLY A 24 -0.81 0.83 -37.59
C GLY A 24 -0.52 1.92 -36.56
N THR A 25 -1.35 2.04 -35.52
CA THR A 25 -1.22 3.02 -34.43
C THR A 25 -1.20 2.33 -33.05
N ILE A 26 -0.98 3.07 -31.97
CA ILE A 26 -1.06 2.57 -30.59
C ILE A 26 -1.90 3.52 -29.73
N LEU A 27 -2.39 3.02 -28.59
CA LEU A 27 -3.03 3.86 -27.58
C LEU A 27 -1.98 4.77 -26.94
N THR A 28 -2.32 6.04 -26.74
CA THR A 28 -1.42 6.96 -26.06
C THR A 28 -1.43 6.71 -24.55
N LYS A 29 -0.43 7.23 -23.83
CA LYS A 29 -0.41 7.22 -22.35
C LYS A 29 -1.70 7.78 -21.75
N ALA A 30 -2.25 8.86 -22.33
CA ALA A 30 -3.49 9.47 -21.89
C ALA A 30 -4.70 8.55 -22.12
N ASP A 31 -4.79 7.92 -23.30
CA ASP A 31 -5.87 6.96 -23.60
C ASP A 31 -5.84 5.77 -22.62
N ILE A 32 -4.63 5.24 -22.35
CA ILE A 32 -4.45 4.14 -21.40
C ILE A 32 -4.91 4.55 -20.00
N THR A 33 -4.54 5.75 -19.51
CA THR A 33 -4.97 6.22 -18.19
C THR A 33 -6.50 6.35 -18.10
N GLU A 34 -7.17 6.85 -19.13
CA GLU A 34 -8.64 6.93 -19.15
C GLU A 34 -9.28 5.53 -19.16
N HIS A 35 -8.73 4.58 -19.93
CA HIS A 35 -9.18 3.19 -19.91
C HIS A 35 -8.96 2.51 -18.56
N LEU A 36 -7.85 2.80 -17.88
CA LEU A 36 -7.63 2.31 -16.51
C LEU A 36 -8.67 2.88 -15.53
N LYS A 37 -9.06 4.16 -15.67
CA LYS A 37 -10.14 4.74 -14.85
C LYS A 37 -11.48 4.05 -15.10
N GLU A 38 -11.77 3.69 -16.35
CA GLU A 38 -12.94 2.86 -16.70
C GLU A 38 -12.84 1.47 -16.03
N LEU A 39 -11.67 0.83 -16.09
CA LEU A 39 -11.41 -0.51 -15.55
C LEU A 39 -11.52 -0.58 -14.01
N TYR A 40 -11.17 0.51 -13.31
CA TYR A 40 -11.23 0.58 -11.84
C TYR A 40 -12.40 1.46 -11.34
N ASN A 41 -13.43 1.62 -12.17
CA ASN A 41 -14.62 2.36 -11.82
C ASN A 41 -15.43 1.63 -10.73
N SER A 42 -15.71 2.31 -9.61
CA SER A 42 -16.44 1.76 -8.47
C SER A 42 -17.92 1.46 -8.74
N TYR A 43 -18.46 1.90 -9.87
CA TYR A 43 -19.84 1.61 -10.29
C TYR A 43 -19.97 0.30 -11.10
N LEU A 44 -18.87 -0.39 -11.39
CA LEU A 44 -18.89 -1.68 -12.06
C LEU A 44 -19.51 -2.76 -11.17
N ARG A 45 -20.10 -3.76 -11.81
CA ARG A 45 -20.72 -4.89 -11.12
C ARG A 45 -19.65 -5.84 -10.56
N GLY A 46 -19.76 -6.14 -9.26
CA GLY A 46 -18.91 -7.11 -8.58
C GLY A 46 -17.69 -6.48 -7.90
N ARG A 47 -16.76 -7.32 -7.44
CA ARG A 47 -15.49 -6.85 -6.89
C ARG A 47 -14.56 -6.44 -8.02
N LEU A 48 -13.75 -5.42 -7.77
CA LEU A 48 -12.65 -5.05 -8.65
C LEU A 48 -11.41 -5.85 -8.24
N TYR A 49 -10.64 -6.29 -9.23
CA TYR A 49 -9.39 -7.00 -9.08
C TYR A 49 -8.27 -6.24 -9.78
N PHE A 50 -7.04 -6.56 -9.41
CA PHE A 50 -5.85 -5.96 -10.01
C PHE A 50 -5.53 -6.57 -11.36
N TYR A 51 -5.12 -5.74 -12.31
CA TYR A 51 -4.61 -6.15 -13.61
C TYR A 51 -3.15 -5.72 -13.74
N ALA A 52 -2.30 -6.67 -14.13
CA ALA A 52 -0.93 -6.38 -14.52
C ALA A 52 -0.92 -5.61 -15.83
N GLN A 53 0.14 -4.83 -16.05
CA GLN A 53 0.29 -3.94 -17.19
C GLN A 53 1.58 -4.26 -17.96
N ASP A 54 1.59 -3.94 -19.25
CA ASP A 54 2.82 -3.93 -20.05
C ASP A 54 3.70 -2.71 -19.72
N GLN A 55 4.77 -2.47 -20.48
CA GLN A 55 5.62 -1.30 -20.30
C GLN A 55 4.92 0.05 -20.56
N ASP A 56 3.86 0.05 -21.37
CA ASP A 56 3.15 1.27 -21.77
C ASP A 56 1.96 1.57 -20.83
N GLY A 57 1.59 0.59 -19.99
CA GLY A 57 0.52 0.65 -19.00
C GLY A 57 -0.77 -0.04 -19.45
N LEU A 58 -0.78 -0.71 -20.60
CA LEU A 58 -1.96 -1.42 -21.07
C LEU A 58 -2.21 -2.64 -20.16
N PRO A 59 -3.43 -2.83 -19.62
CA PRO A 59 -3.73 -4.01 -18.81
C PRO A 59 -3.59 -5.28 -19.64
N ILE A 60 -2.98 -6.33 -19.10
CA ILE A 60 -2.73 -7.61 -19.80
C ILE A 60 -3.54 -8.75 -19.19
N CYS A 61 -3.51 -8.93 -17.87
CA CYS A 61 -4.17 -10.04 -17.21
C CYS A 61 -4.50 -9.70 -15.76
N ARG A 62 -5.48 -10.42 -15.17
CA ARG A 62 -5.80 -10.32 -13.75
C ARG A 62 -4.66 -10.93 -12.92
N VAL A 63 -4.25 -10.26 -11.85
CA VAL A 63 -3.12 -10.66 -11.03
C VAL A 63 -3.51 -11.75 -10.02
N PRO A 64 -2.99 -12.99 -10.14
CA PRO A 64 -3.25 -14.05 -9.19
C PRO A 64 -2.46 -13.86 -7.88
N THR A 65 -2.96 -14.47 -6.81
CA THR A 65 -2.27 -14.70 -5.55
C THR A 65 -2.40 -16.18 -5.22
N TYR A 66 -1.28 -16.87 -5.06
CA TYR A 66 -1.26 -18.31 -4.80
C TYR A 66 -1.17 -18.55 -3.29
N LEU A 67 -2.12 -19.29 -2.73
CA LEU A 67 -2.22 -19.59 -1.31
C LEU A 67 -2.39 -21.09 -1.12
N ALA A 68 -1.40 -21.73 -0.50
CA ALA A 68 -1.36 -23.18 -0.31
C ALA A 68 -1.70 -23.94 -1.62
N GLY A 69 -1.04 -23.57 -2.71
CA GLY A 69 -1.26 -24.13 -4.06
C GLY A 69 -2.50 -23.61 -4.80
N ASN A 70 -3.43 -22.93 -4.13
CA ASN A 70 -4.67 -22.44 -4.75
C ASN A 70 -4.52 -21.05 -5.36
N LYS A 71 -4.97 -20.89 -6.61
CA LYS A 71 -5.02 -19.59 -7.29
C LYS A 71 -6.22 -18.78 -6.78
N THR A 72 -5.95 -17.62 -6.20
CA THR A 72 -6.95 -16.65 -5.73
C THR A 72 -6.70 -15.27 -6.32
N TYR A 73 -7.64 -14.33 -6.13
CA TYR A 73 -7.49 -12.96 -6.61
C TYR A 73 -7.81 -11.96 -5.50
N CYS A 74 -6.83 -11.11 -5.14
CA CYS A 74 -7.05 -10.04 -4.18
C CYS A 74 -7.94 -8.95 -4.80
N SER A 75 -9.00 -8.55 -4.10
CA SER A 75 -9.88 -7.46 -4.55
C SER A 75 -9.38 -6.09 -4.12
N VAL A 76 -9.59 -5.08 -4.96
CA VAL A 76 -9.23 -3.69 -4.68
C VAL A 76 -10.08 -3.14 -3.53
N ALA A 77 -9.43 -2.55 -2.53
CA ALA A 77 -10.04 -1.80 -1.45
C ALA A 77 -9.49 -0.38 -1.40
N ARG A 78 -10.37 0.62 -1.51
CA ARG A 78 -9.99 2.03 -1.43
C ARG A 78 -9.76 2.50 0.01
N GLU A 79 -10.28 1.76 0.98
CA GLU A 79 -10.14 2.02 2.41
C GLU A 79 -10.06 0.67 3.16
N ASN A 80 -9.69 0.74 4.43
CA ASN A 80 -9.64 -0.44 5.28
C ASN A 80 -11.01 -1.11 5.45
N VAL A 81 -11.01 -2.44 5.40
CA VAL A 81 -12.19 -3.28 5.61
C VAL A 81 -12.27 -3.67 7.09
N PHE A 82 -13.45 -3.56 7.67
CA PHE A 82 -13.69 -3.88 9.08
C PHE A 82 -14.91 -4.79 9.20
N GLY A 83 -14.74 -5.91 9.90
CA GLY A 83 -15.80 -6.84 10.26
C GLY A 83 -16.02 -6.82 11.77
N VAL A 84 -17.22 -6.46 12.22
CA VAL A 84 -17.56 -6.43 13.67
C VAL A 84 -17.40 -7.83 14.28
N GLU A 85 -17.71 -8.87 13.51
CA GLU A 85 -17.63 -10.27 13.89
C GLU A 85 -16.22 -10.69 14.34
N ASP A 86 -15.17 -10.07 13.79
CA ASP A 86 -13.78 -10.40 14.13
C ASP A 86 -13.47 -10.07 15.61
N TRP A 87 -14.23 -9.15 16.23
CA TRP A 87 -13.94 -8.56 17.53
C TRP A 87 -14.87 -9.01 18.66
N GLN A 88 -16.03 -9.59 18.34
CA GLN A 88 -17.09 -9.87 19.32
C GLN A 88 -16.64 -10.79 20.48
N SER A 89 -15.73 -11.73 20.19
CA SER A 89 -15.20 -12.68 21.16
C SER A 89 -13.84 -12.29 21.73
N GLN A 90 -13.26 -11.16 21.29
CA GLN A 90 -11.91 -10.78 21.66
C GLN A 90 -11.90 -9.94 22.94
N PRO A 91 -11.09 -10.31 23.95
CA PRO A 91 -10.91 -9.47 25.12
C PRO A 91 -10.24 -8.15 24.71
N GLY A 92 -10.67 -7.05 25.34
CA GLY A 92 -10.05 -5.74 25.13
C GLY A 92 -8.61 -5.71 25.63
N PRO A 93 -7.66 -5.15 24.87
CA PRO A 93 -6.31 -4.92 25.38
C PRO A 93 -6.39 -4.08 26.65
N THR A 94 -5.63 -4.47 27.67
CA THR A 94 -5.69 -3.85 29.00
C THR A 94 -5.29 -2.36 28.99
N ASP A 95 -4.49 -1.97 28.01
CA ASP A 95 -3.99 -0.63 27.76
C ASP A 95 -4.71 0.10 26.62
N PHE A 96 -5.80 -0.47 26.10
CA PHE A 96 -6.63 0.18 25.08
C PHE A 96 -7.33 1.42 25.64
N ILE A 97 -7.14 2.56 24.96
CA ILE A 97 -7.73 3.85 25.34
C ILE A 97 -8.70 4.29 24.24
N GLY A 98 -9.80 3.55 24.11
CA GLY A 98 -10.94 3.92 23.28
C GLY A 98 -12.21 4.06 24.14
N ASN A 99 -13.30 4.49 23.49
CA ASN A 99 -14.58 4.67 24.18
C ASN A 99 -15.45 3.41 24.10
N VAL A 100 -15.19 2.51 23.14
CA VAL A 100 -16.05 1.36 22.83
C VAL A 100 -15.20 0.10 22.64
N TRP A 101 -15.52 -0.96 23.38
CA TRP A 101 -15.00 -2.32 23.14
C TRP A 101 -16.11 -3.36 23.40
N PRO A 102 -16.29 -4.38 22.54
CA PRO A 102 -15.66 -4.52 21.22
C PRO A 102 -16.08 -3.39 20.27
N PRO A 103 -15.21 -3.01 19.32
CA PRO A 103 -15.50 -1.95 18.36
C PRO A 103 -16.72 -2.28 17.50
N LYS A 104 -17.53 -1.26 17.20
CA LYS A 104 -18.73 -1.37 16.35
C LYS A 104 -18.51 -0.74 14.98
N VAL A 105 -17.63 0.24 14.93
CA VAL A 105 -17.10 0.84 13.72
C VAL A 105 -15.59 0.92 13.82
N ILE A 106 -14.93 1.04 12.67
CA ILE A 106 -13.47 1.10 12.56
C ILE A 106 -12.91 2.37 13.23
N GLU A 107 -13.67 3.46 13.31
CA GLU A 107 -13.32 4.64 14.09
C GLU A 107 -13.22 4.36 15.60
N ASP A 108 -13.91 3.34 16.12
CA ASP A 108 -13.75 2.94 17.53
C ASP A 108 -12.34 2.37 17.79
N LEU A 109 -11.70 1.80 16.77
CA LEU A 109 -10.36 1.20 16.85
C LEU A 109 -9.25 2.18 16.51
N ILE A 110 -9.35 2.84 15.36
CA ILE A 110 -8.26 3.64 14.78
C ILE A 110 -8.65 5.12 14.61
N GLY A 111 -9.72 5.55 15.27
CA GLY A 111 -10.24 6.92 15.22
C GLY A 111 -10.13 7.70 16.53
N ASN A 112 -9.98 9.02 16.37
CA ASN A 112 -9.79 10.06 17.38
C ASN A 112 -8.50 10.03 18.20
N VAL A 113 -7.52 10.82 17.75
CA VAL A 113 -6.38 11.34 18.55
C VAL A 113 -6.73 12.67 19.23
N ASP A 114 -5.89 13.09 20.16
CA ASP A 114 -5.98 14.39 20.85
C ASP A 114 -5.68 15.55 19.86
N GLU A 115 -6.40 16.68 19.99
CA GLU A 115 -6.22 17.89 19.16
C GLU A 115 -4.78 18.44 19.19
N THR A 116 -4.01 18.13 20.24
CA THR A 116 -2.61 18.58 20.39
C THR A 116 -1.64 17.97 19.36
N GLU A 117 -1.87 16.75 18.87
CA GLU A 117 -1.06 16.14 17.81
C GLU A 117 -1.32 16.79 16.44
N TYR A 118 -2.54 17.32 16.25
CA TYR A 118 -2.98 17.90 14.98
C TYR A 118 -2.34 19.27 14.66
N ALA A 119 -1.93 20.02 15.69
CA ALA A 119 -1.43 21.39 15.55
C ALA A 119 -0.10 21.50 14.77
N VAL A 120 0.63 20.41 14.58
CA VAL A 120 1.92 20.38 13.86
C VAL A 120 1.87 19.61 12.53
N MET A 121 0.71 19.04 12.17
CA MET A 121 0.58 18.23 10.96
C MET A 121 0.36 19.09 9.71
N LYS A 122 1.02 18.71 8.61
CA LYS A 122 0.79 19.27 7.27
C LYS A 122 -0.30 18.48 6.56
N CYS A 123 -1.43 19.13 6.26
CA CYS A 123 -2.50 18.52 5.49
C CYS A 123 -2.03 18.15 4.08
N TYR A 124 -2.20 16.89 3.67
CA TYR A 124 -1.77 16.46 2.34
C TYR A 124 -2.59 17.06 1.19
N VAL A 125 -3.89 17.33 1.41
CA VAL A 125 -4.78 17.82 0.36
C VAL A 125 -4.53 19.31 0.09
N CYS A 126 -4.55 20.15 1.13
CA CYS A 126 -4.37 21.61 0.97
C CYS A 126 -2.94 22.10 1.21
N LYS A 127 -2.03 21.22 1.65
CA LYS A 127 -0.62 21.51 1.97
C LYS A 127 -0.39 22.50 3.12
N GLU A 128 -1.44 22.90 3.86
CA GLU A 128 -1.32 23.79 5.03
C GLU A 128 -0.87 23.04 6.30
N VAL A 129 -0.06 23.69 7.14
CA VAL A 129 0.42 23.17 8.43
C VAL A 129 -0.43 23.73 9.58
N GLY A 130 -0.80 22.89 10.54
CA GLY A 130 -1.38 23.33 11.83
C GLY A 130 -2.76 23.99 11.75
N LYS A 131 -3.47 23.83 10.63
CA LYS A 131 -4.82 24.38 10.49
C LYS A 131 -5.84 23.47 11.17
N VAL A 132 -6.08 23.68 12.46
CA VAL A 132 -7.07 22.99 13.35
C VAL A 132 -8.43 22.72 12.68
N PHE A 133 -8.82 23.50 11.67
CA PHE A 133 -10.10 23.40 10.96
C PHE A 133 -9.96 23.21 9.43
N CYS A 134 -9.03 22.38 8.94
CA CYS A 134 -9.09 21.91 7.54
C CYS A 134 -10.27 20.94 7.39
N THR A 135 -11.10 21.12 6.36
CA THR A 135 -12.15 20.14 5.99
C THR A 135 -11.59 18.94 5.23
N CYS A 136 -10.27 18.79 5.25
CA CYS A 136 -9.47 17.86 4.47
C CYS A 136 -9.39 16.52 5.21
N GLY A 137 -10.56 15.88 5.35
CA GLY A 137 -10.72 14.62 6.05
C GLY A 137 -10.23 13.39 5.27
N TYR A 138 -10.36 12.23 5.90
CA TYR A 138 -10.01 10.93 5.34
C TYR A 138 -10.71 10.65 4.01
N LYS A 139 -11.93 11.17 3.80
CA LYS A 139 -12.59 11.07 2.49
C LYS A 139 -11.75 11.65 1.36
N SER A 140 -11.17 12.84 1.55
CA SER A 140 -10.37 13.50 0.51
C SER A 140 -9.04 12.78 0.28
N TRP A 141 -8.46 12.25 1.36
CA TRP A 141 -7.29 11.37 1.30
C TRP A 141 -7.58 10.11 0.47
N ARG A 142 -8.62 9.36 0.84
CA ARG A 142 -9.06 8.13 0.20
C ARG A 142 -9.36 8.33 -1.30
N ASP A 143 -10.06 9.42 -1.64
CA ASP A 143 -10.50 9.68 -3.01
C ASP A 143 -9.36 10.14 -3.93
N TYR A 144 -8.20 10.56 -3.38
CA TYR A 144 -7.03 10.99 -4.16
C TYR A 144 -6.23 9.83 -4.76
N TRP A 145 -6.06 8.74 -3.99
CA TRP A 145 -5.11 7.67 -4.35
C TRP A 145 -5.43 6.90 -5.63
N PRO A 146 -6.69 6.64 -6.02
CA PRO A 146 -6.97 5.97 -7.28
C PRO A 146 -6.36 6.71 -8.47
N ASP A 147 -6.54 8.03 -8.58
CA ASP A 147 -6.01 8.79 -9.71
C ASP A 147 -4.47 8.84 -9.69
N TYR A 148 -3.86 8.98 -8.51
CA TYR A 148 -2.40 8.94 -8.37
C TYR A 148 -1.82 7.60 -8.82
N TRP A 149 -2.40 6.48 -8.35
CA TRP A 149 -2.01 5.14 -8.78
C TRP A 149 -2.09 5.03 -10.31
N LEU A 150 -3.27 5.24 -10.90
CA LEU A 150 -3.50 4.98 -12.33
C LEU A 150 -2.65 5.88 -13.25
N THR A 151 -2.14 7.00 -12.73
CA THR A 151 -1.31 7.94 -13.49
C THR A 151 0.18 7.69 -13.29
N CYS A 152 0.61 7.40 -12.05
CA CYS A 152 2.02 7.45 -11.65
C CYS A 152 2.64 6.08 -11.41
N LEU A 153 1.87 5.00 -11.31
CA LEU A 153 2.39 3.67 -10.96
C LEU A 153 1.97 2.61 -12.00
N LEU A 154 2.81 1.60 -12.16
CA LEU A 154 2.59 0.41 -12.99
C LEU A 154 2.64 -0.84 -12.11
N LEU A 155 1.70 -1.78 -12.32
CA LEU A 155 1.75 -3.11 -11.72
C LEU A 155 2.29 -4.09 -12.76
N ARG A 156 3.50 -4.61 -12.57
CA ARG A 156 4.19 -5.44 -13.58
C ARG A 156 4.79 -6.69 -12.94
N ARG A 157 5.18 -7.67 -13.77
CA ARG A 157 6.00 -8.80 -13.30
C ARG A 157 7.37 -8.29 -12.83
N ALA A 158 7.83 -8.78 -11.68
CA ALA A 158 9.12 -8.46 -11.06
C ALA A 158 10.05 -9.69 -11.01
N GLY A 159 10.02 -10.49 -12.08
CA GLY A 159 10.75 -11.75 -12.17
C GLY A 159 10.27 -12.77 -11.14
N ALA A 160 11.22 -13.46 -10.51
CA ALA A 160 10.95 -14.48 -9.48
C ALA A 160 10.29 -13.94 -8.19
N ARG A 161 10.23 -12.61 -8.02
CA ARG A 161 9.51 -11.95 -6.91
C ARG A 161 8.00 -11.82 -7.15
N GLY A 162 7.50 -12.29 -8.29
CA GLY A 162 6.08 -12.23 -8.63
C GLY A 162 5.71 -10.93 -9.33
N TYR A 163 4.83 -10.13 -8.73
CA TYR A 163 4.43 -8.81 -9.24
C TYR A 163 5.02 -7.70 -8.36
N GLY A 164 5.31 -6.55 -8.97
CA GLY A 164 5.94 -5.40 -8.35
C GLY A 164 5.30 -4.09 -8.80
N ILE A 165 5.55 -3.03 -8.03
CA ILE A 165 5.12 -1.67 -8.34
C ILE A 165 6.27 -0.89 -8.92
N PHE A 166 6.08 -0.32 -10.11
CA PHE A 166 7.09 0.45 -10.82
C PHE A 166 6.60 1.89 -11.04
N ALA A 167 7.52 2.83 -11.02
CA ALA A 167 7.21 4.24 -11.26
C ALA A 167 6.97 4.50 -12.75
N ARG A 168 5.79 5.01 -13.10
CA ARG A 168 5.43 5.45 -14.48
C ARG A 168 5.92 6.86 -14.79
N GLU A 169 6.24 7.61 -13.74
CA GLU A 169 6.74 8.98 -13.74
C GLU A 169 7.81 9.08 -12.64
N ALA A 170 8.74 10.03 -12.76
CA ALA A 170 9.70 10.26 -11.68
C ALA A 170 8.97 10.70 -10.41
N ILE A 171 9.31 10.08 -9.27
CA ILE A 171 8.71 10.38 -7.96
C ILE A 171 9.77 10.98 -7.07
N GLN A 172 9.52 12.15 -6.50
CA GLN A 172 10.47 12.79 -5.59
C GLN A 172 10.58 12.02 -4.27
N GLY A 173 11.72 12.13 -3.59
CA GLY A 173 11.90 11.69 -2.21
C GLY A 173 10.90 12.39 -1.26
N SER A 174 10.58 11.73 -0.16
CA SER A 174 9.58 12.20 0.82
C SER A 174 8.17 12.39 0.24
N THR A 175 7.84 11.64 -0.81
CA THR A 175 6.51 11.63 -1.45
C THR A 175 5.71 10.43 -0.96
N ILE A 176 4.48 10.69 -0.51
CA ILE A 176 3.53 9.63 -0.20
C ILE A 176 2.95 9.09 -1.51
N VAL A 177 3.01 7.77 -1.69
CA VAL A 177 2.63 7.11 -2.96
C VAL A 177 1.36 6.26 -2.86
N GLY A 178 0.80 6.13 -1.65
CA GLY A 178 -0.48 5.46 -1.41
C GLY A 178 -0.68 5.03 0.03
N GLU A 179 -1.93 4.78 0.40
CA GLU A 179 -2.28 4.07 1.65
C GLU A 179 -2.10 2.56 1.46
N TYR A 180 -1.54 1.89 2.47
CA TYR A 180 -1.60 0.44 2.60
C TYR A 180 -2.94 0.08 3.23
N THR A 181 -3.85 -0.48 2.44
CA THR A 181 -5.20 -0.85 2.90
C THR A 181 -5.37 -2.36 2.94
N GLY A 182 -6.26 -2.81 3.81
CA GLY A 182 -6.56 -4.22 4.02
C GLY A 182 -7.71 -4.44 4.99
N ARG A 183 -7.95 -5.69 5.39
CA ARG A 183 -8.87 -6.02 6.47
C ARG A 183 -8.18 -5.85 7.81
N ILE A 184 -8.78 -5.08 8.72
CA ILE A 184 -8.29 -4.95 10.09
C ILE A 184 -8.85 -6.07 10.94
N LYS A 185 -7.96 -6.86 11.54
CA LYS A 185 -8.27 -8.01 12.37
C LYS A 185 -7.56 -7.90 13.73
N PRO A 186 -8.08 -8.53 14.79
CA PRO A 186 -7.37 -8.66 16.06
C PRO A 186 -6.06 -9.41 15.89
N VAL A 187 -5.07 -9.10 16.73
CA VAL A 187 -3.87 -9.94 16.88
C VAL A 187 -4.28 -11.25 17.54
N LYS A 188 -3.97 -12.38 16.92
CA LYS A 188 -4.26 -13.71 17.47
C LYS A 188 -2.95 -14.43 17.78
N PRO A 189 -2.67 -14.78 19.05
CA PRO A 189 -1.34 -15.24 19.47
C PRO A 189 -0.80 -16.53 18.84
N ASN A 190 -1.58 -17.27 18.06
CA ASN A 190 -1.20 -18.60 17.56
C ASN A 190 -1.85 -18.97 16.20
N GLU A 191 -2.27 -17.99 15.40
CA GLU A 191 -2.74 -18.28 14.03
C GLU A 191 -1.52 -18.28 13.09
N GLU A 192 -1.05 -19.48 12.75
CA GLU A 192 -0.10 -19.75 11.65
C GLU A 192 -0.86 -19.72 10.31
N ASP A 193 -1.59 -18.63 10.02
CA ASP A 193 -2.54 -18.63 8.89
C ASP A 193 -1.85 -18.44 7.53
N GLY A 194 -0.51 -18.34 7.48
CA GLY A 194 0.23 -18.08 6.23
C GLY A 194 -0.12 -16.73 5.58
N GLU A 195 -0.93 -15.90 6.23
CA GLU A 195 -1.28 -14.54 5.78
C GLU A 195 -0.15 -13.54 5.99
N ASP A 196 0.86 -13.96 6.74
CA ASP A 196 1.89 -13.13 7.32
C ASP A 196 2.46 -12.16 6.26
N ALA A 197 2.81 -12.62 5.06
CA ALA A 197 3.46 -11.79 4.03
C ALA A 197 2.69 -10.50 3.62
N TYR A 198 1.41 -10.37 3.99
CA TYR A 198 0.56 -9.20 3.72
C TYR A 198 0.03 -8.52 4.98
N CYS A 199 0.60 -8.82 6.14
CA CYS A 199 0.18 -8.30 7.44
C CYS A 199 1.07 -7.15 7.88
N VAL A 200 0.46 -6.02 8.23
CA VAL A 200 1.14 -4.87 8.82
C VAL A 200 0.48 -4.55 10.16
N PRO A 201 1.23 -4.40 11.26
CA PRO A 201 0.65 -3.94 12.52
C PRO A 201 0.17 -2.49 12.38
N ILE A 202 -0.98 -2.19 12.95
CA ILE A 202 -1.52 -0.82 13.04
C ILE A 202 -1.93 -0.52 14.47
N SER A 203 -1.54 0.63 14.98
CA SER A 203 -1.83 1.01 16.37
C SER A 203 -3.32 1.30 16.57
N ILE A 204 -3.90 0.80 17.66
CA ILE A 204 -5.30 1.00 18.03
C ILE A 204 -5.45 1.82 19.31
N GLY A 205 -6.61 2.41 19.48
CA GLY A 205 -6.92 3.34 20.57
C GLY A 205 -6.15 4.65 20.47
N ARG A 206 -6.30 5.46 21.52
CA ARG A 206 -5.56 6.71 21.72
C ARG A 206 -4.17 6.45 22.27
N ARG A 207 -3.20 7.24 21.80
CA ARG A 207 -1.85 7.29 22.36
C ARG A 207 -1.85 8.12 23.65
N LYS A 208 -1.18 7.65 24.72
CA LYS A 208 -0.78 8.52 25.83
C LYS A 208 0.66 8.96 25.58
N ILE A 209 0.91 10.27 25.68
CA ILE A 209 2.26 10.89 25.57
C ILE A 209 3.31 10.20 26.47
N LYS A 210 2.89 9.49 27.53
CA LYS A 210 3.77 8.84 28.51
C LYS A 210 3.81 7.30 28.45
N GLN A 211 3.12 6.66 27.51
CA GLN A 211 3.16 5.20 27.34
C GLN A 211 4.24 4.80 26.34
N LYS A 212 4.99 3.74 26.67
CA LYS A 212 6.06 3.18 25.84
C LYS A 212 5.55 2.30 24.69
N SER A 213 4.38 1.71 24.84
CA SER A 213 3.77 0.82 23.85
C SER A 213 2.30 1.17 23.67
N GLN A 214 1.82 1.04 22.44
CA GLN A 214 0.42 1.18 22.08
C GLN A 214 -0.10 -0.20 21.64
N PRO A 215 -1.32 -0.61 22.03
CA PRO A 215 -1.87 -1.86 21.52
C PRO A 215 -2.04 -1.78 20.01
N THR A 216 -1.88 -2.91 19.33
CA THR A 216 -1.97 -3.01 17.87
C THR A 216 -3.07 -3.97 17.43
N ALA A 217 -3.51 -3.78 16.19
CA ALA A 217 -4.28 -4.73 15.39
C ALA A 217 -3.44 -5.14 14.17
N ILE A 218 -3.92 -6.14 13.43
CA ILE A 218 -3.30 -6.57 12.17
C ILE A 218 -4.09 -6.00 10.99
N LEU A 219 -3.39 -5.35 10.07
CA LEU A 219 -3.92 -4.94 8.78
C LEU A 219 -3.46 -5.96 7.71
N SER A 220 -4.36 -6.84 7.29
CA SER A 220 -4.09 -7.91 6.32
C SER A 220 -4.56 -7.51 4.93
N ALA A 221 -3.62 -7.37 3.98
CA ALA A 221 -3.89 -7.10 2.56
C ALA A 221 -3.98 -8.37 1.70
N LEU A 222 -4.17 -9.54 2.34
CA LEU A 222 -4.14 -10.83 1.66
C LEU A 222 -5.25 -10.97 0.59
N HIS A 223 -6.50 -10.80 1.00
CA HIS A 223 -7.68 -11.00 0.13
C HIS A 223 -8.25 -9.70 -0.43
N THR A 224 -7.99 -8.59 0.25
CA THR A 224 -8.46 -7.28 -0.19
C THR A 224 -7.51 -6.20 0.29
N GLY A 225 -7.25 -5.19 -0.54
CA GLY A 225 -6.30 -4.14 -0.21
C GLY A 225 -6.05 -3.17 -1.35
N SER A 226 -5.09 -2.27 -1.20
CA SER A 226 -4.67 -1.33 -2.24
C SER A 226 -3.55 -1.92 -3.09
N ILE A 227 -3.16 -1.22 -4.15
CA ILE A 227 -2.04 -1.65 -5.00
C ILE A 227 -0.70 -1.78 -4.23
N SER A 228 -0.56 -1.09 -3.10
CA SER A 228 0.66 -1.13 -2.30
C SER A 228 1.02 -2.53 -1.76
N ARG A 229 0.06 -3.47 -1.74
CA ARG A 229 0.31 -4.88 -1.39
C ARG A 229 1.34 -5.59 -2.27
N PHE A 230 1.59 -5.06 -3.48
CA PHE A 230 2.54 -5.62 -4.44
C PHE A 230 3.92 -4.95 -4.38
N ILE A 231 4.16 -4.10 -3.38
CA ILE A 231 5.49 -3.50 -3.18
C ILE A 231 6.43 -4.56 -2.62
N ASN A 232 7.48 -4.87 -3.38
CA ASN A 232 8.43 -5.91 -3.02
C ASN A 232 9.44 -5.45 -1.96
N HIS A 233 10.10 -6.44 -1.37
CA HIS A 233 11.22 -6.21 -0.49
C HIS A 233 12.50 -5.78 -1.23
N SER A 234 13.27 -4.88 -0.62
CA SER A 234 14.70 -4.72 -0.88
C SER A 234 15.47 -4.44 0.40
N CYS A 235 16.65 -5.06 0.57
CA CYS A 235 17.56 -4.74 1.67
C CYS A 235 18.16 -3.32 1.57
N ASN A 236 18.12 -2.72 0.38
CA ASN A 236 18.41 -1.31 0.11
C ASN A 236 17.16 -0.67 -0.49
N SER A 237 16.12 -0.52 0.31
CA SER A 237 14.80 -0.04 -0.13
C SER A 237 14.80 1.45 -0.45
N ASN A 238 13.82 1.87 -1.25
CA ASN A 238 13.65 3.27 -1.68
C ASN A 238 12.35 3.91 -1.16
N ALA A 239 11.58 3.16 -0.37
CA ALA A 239 10.44 3.62 0.39
C ALA A 239 10.35 2.91 1.74
N ARG A 240 9.41 3.36 2.57
CA ARG A 240 9.03 2.72 3.84
C ARG A 240 7.55 2.89 4.12
N LEU A 241 7.00 2.00 4.95
CA LEU A 241 5.68 2.18 5.55
C LEU A 241 5.79 3.18 6.70
N GLN A 242 4.77 4.02 6.86
CA GLN A 242 4.66 4.92 7.98
C GLN A 242 3.21 4.98 8.46
N GLU A 243 3.03 4.87 9.76
CA GLU A 243 1.76 5.12 10.42
C GLU A 243 1.57 6.61 10.65
N PHE A 244 0.37 7.12 10.41
CA PHE A 244 0.06 8.53 10.58
C PHE A 244 -1.42 8.76 10.81
N GLN A 245 -1.74 9.84 11.51
CA GLN A 245 -3.13 10.27 11.67
C GLN A 245 -3.61 11.10 10.48
N CYS A 246 -4.55 10.58 9.70
CA CYS A 246 -5.26 11.35 8.69
C CYS A 246 -6.43 12.15 9.29
N GLY A 247 -6.24 13.47 9.47
CA GLY A 247 -7.27 14.32 10.06
C GLY A 247 -7.44 14.06 11.56
N LEU A 248 -8.64 14.31 12.10
CA LEU A 248 -9.02 13.80 13.42
C LEU A 248 -9.74 12.45 13.32
N GLU A 249 -9.98 11.98 12.10
CA GLU A 249 -10.91 10.90 11.80
C GLU A 249 -10.28 9.53 11.98
N ARG A 250 -9.11 9.29 11.36
CA ARG A 250 -8.55 7.94 11.26
C ARG A 250 -7.03 7.91 11.10
N ARG A 251 -6.38 6.98 11.79
CA ARG A 251 -5.00 6.55 11.56
C ARG A 251 -4.90 5.64 10.33
N VAL A 252 -3.87 5.85 9.52
CA VAL A 252 -3.60 5.12 8.28
C VAL A 252 -2.16 4.63 8.27
N ILE A 253 -1.90 3.55 7.54
CA ILE A 253 -0.55 3.17 7.12
C ILE A 253 -0.37 3.65 5.68
N TYR A 254 0.70 4.37 5.37
CA TYR A 254 1.00 4.77 4.00
C TYR A 254 2.43 4.44 3.61
N VAL A 255 2.68 4.43 2.32
CA VAL A 255 4.01 4.27 1.74
C VAL A 255 4.57 5.64 1.40
N VAL A 256 5.79 5.92 1.86
CA VAL A 256 6.53 7.16 1.56
C VAL A 256 7.91 6.85 1.00
N THR A 257 8.30 7.54 -0.06
CA THR A 257 9.63 7.41 -0.67
C THR A 257 10.69 8.01 0.23
N THR A 258 11.86 7.36 0.32
CA THR A 258 13.01 7.84 1.11
C THR A 258 14.04 8.59 0.28
N ARG A 259 13.94 8.46 -1.06
CA ARG A 259 14.73 9.18 -2.06
C ARG A 259 13.93 9.31 -3.35
N ASP A 260 14.48 10.06 -4.30
CA ASP A 260 13.92 10.12 -5.65
C ASP A 260 13.88 8.73 -6.29
N ILE A 261 12.79 8.44 -7.00
CA ILE A 261 12.53 7.20 -7.74
C ILE A 261 12.48 7.55 -9.22
N ASN A 262 13.30 6.89 -10.01
CA ASN A 262 13.35 7.12 -11.45
C ASN A 262 12.16 6.45 -12.17
N ILE A 263 11.88 6.91 -13.39
CA ILE A 263 10.93 6.21 -14.28
C ILE A 263 11.41 4.77 -14.48
N ASP A 264 10.47 3.83 -14.48
CA ASP A 264 10.67 2.37 -14.56
C ASP A 264 11.44 1.75 -13.38
N GLU A 265 11.75 2.53 -12.34
CA GLU A 265 12.33 1.99 -11.12
C GLU A 265 11.25 1.32 -10.26
N GLU A 266 11.57 0.16 -9.69
CA GLU A 266 10.68 -0.54 -8.78
C GLU A 266 10.64 0.15 -7.41
N LEU A 267 9.44 0.39 -6.91
CA LEU A 267 9.19 0.82 -5.55
C LEU A 267 9.34 -0.39 -4.61
N THR A 268 10.19 -0.26 -3.60
CA THR A 268 10.50 -1.32 -2.64
C THR A 268 10.57 -0.81 -1.21
N ILE A 269 10.27 -1.67 -0.24
CA ILE A 269 10.37 -1.39 1.21
C ILE A 269 11.27 -2.44 1.89
N ASP A 270 11.83 -2.13 3.06
CA ASP A 270 12.41 -3.17 3.92
C ASP A 270 11.25 -3.83 4.68
N TYR A 271 11.07 -5.14 4.53
CA TYR A 271 10.01 -5.85 5.26
C TYR A 271 10.37 -6.00 6.73
N GLY A 272 11.67 -5.97 7.06
CA GLY A 272 12.18 -6.28 8.38
C GLY A 272 12.67 -7.73 8.49
N PRO A 273 13.40 -8.04 9.57
CA PRO A 273 14.07 -9.33 9.75
C PRO A 273 13.10 -10.50 9.92
N GLU A 274 11.89 -10.24 10.42
CA GLU A 274 10.88 -11.26 10.73
C GLU A 274 10.24 -11.86 9.47
N TRP A 275 10.38 -11.16 8.34
CA TRP A 275 9.72 -11.48 7.07
C TRP A 275 10.62 -12.19 6.07
N LEU A 276 11.93 -12.23 6.34
CA LEU A 276 12.92 -12.85 5.48
C LEU A 276 13.11 -14.32 5.86
N VAL A 277 12.12 -15.15 5.56
CA VAL A 277 12.29 -16.60 5.61
C VAL A 277 12.85 -17.07 4.27
N GLY A 278 14.10 -17.55 4.26
CA GLY A 278 14.80 -18.02 3.07
C GLY A 278 15.45 -16.93 2.22
N ASP A 279 15.82 -17.28 0.98
CA ASP A 279 16.71 -16.48 0.13
C ASP A 279 16.04 -15.17 -0.36
N CYS A 280 16.70 -14.03 -0.14
CA CYS A 280 16.25 -12.71 -0.57
C CYS A 280 16.64 -12.42 -2.03
N LEU A 281 15.62 -12.28 -2.88
CA LEU A 281 15.77 -12.06 -4.32
C LEU A 281 15.86 -10.57 -4.72
N CYS A 282 16.16 -9.66 -3.79
CA CYS A 282 16.15 -8.22 -4.08
C CYS A 282 17.30 -7.75 -4.99
N GLY A 283 18.37 -8.54 -5.11
CA GLY A 283 19.53 -8.20 -5.96
C GLY A 283 20.35 -6.98 -5.51
N SER A 284 20.03 -6.35 -4.37
CA SER A 284 20.74 -5.18 -3.89
C SER A 284 22.19 -5.48 -3.48
N ILE A 285 23.09 -4.52 -3.72
CA ILE A 285 24.45 -4.56 -3.18
C ILE A 285 24.36 -4.52 -1.66
N GLY A 286 24.95 -5.51 -0.99
CA GLY A 286 24.85 -5.65 0.47
C GLY A 286 23.57 -6.30 0.96
N CYS A 287 22.87 -7.08 0.11
CA CYS A 287 21.72 -7.90 0.51
C CYS A 287 22.03 -8.69 1.79
N LYS A 288 21.09 -8.66 2.75
CA LYS A 288 21.23 -9.29 4.07
C LYS A 288 21.20 -10.82 3.99
N ASN A 289 20.49 -11.39 3.01
CA ASN A 289 20.37 -12.85 2.82
C ASN A 289 20.28 -13.25 1.34
N PRO A 290 21.31 -13.05 0.51
CA PRO A 290 21.25 -13.34 -0.92
C PRO A 290 21.17 -14.85 -1.21
N PRO A 291 20.59 -15.26 -2.36
CA PRO A 291 20.53 -16.66 -2.72
C PRO A 291 21.92 -17.29 -2.87
N LYS A 292 22.04 -18.53 -2.42
CA LYS A 292 23.31 -19.29 -2.50
C LYS A 292 23.79 -19.51 -3.95
N SER A 293 22.87 -19.50 -4.90
CA SER A 293 23.17 -19.59 -6.34
C SER A 293 22.62 -18.35 -7.08
N PRO A 294 23.47 -17.57 -7.78
CA PRO A 294 23.04 -16.36 -8.51
C PRO A 294 22.00 -16.61 -9.62
N LYS A 295 21.92 -17.85 -10.13
CA LYS A 295 21.00 -18.23 -11.22
C LYS A 295 19.51 -17.94 -10.92
N LEU A 296 19.13 -17.82 -9.65
CA LEU A 296 17.76 -17.46 -9.23
C LEU A 296 17.43 -15.98 -9.51
N LEU A 297 18.43 -15.09 -9.48
CA LEU A 297 18.28 -13.66 -9.77
C LEU A 297 18.22 -13.39 -11.28
N ASP A 298 18.90 -14.21 -12.08
CA ASP A 298 19.04 -14.06 -13.53
C ASP A 298 17.92 -14.74 -14.34
N THR A 299 16.88 -15.25 -13.68
CA THR A 299 15.76 -15.91 -14.38
C THR A 299 15.08 -14.87 -15.30
N PRO A 300 15.16 -15.02 -16.64
CA PRO A 300 14.69 -13.98 -17.55
C PRO A 300 13.20 -13.72 -17.36
N VAL A 301 12.79 -12.46 -17.51
CA VAL A 301 11.40 -11.99 -17.46
C VAL A 301 10.58 -12.47 -18.68
N ASN A 302 11.03 -13.50 -19.41
CA ASN A 302 10.48 -13.87 -20.70
C ASN A 302 9.05 -14.41 -20.59
N ASP A 303 8.13 -13.48 -20.88
CA ASP A 303 7.01 -13.55 -21.81
C ASP A 303 5.95 -14.64 -21.60
N LEU A 304 4.87 -14.20 -20.94
CA LEU A 304 3.49 -14.17 -21.46
C LEU A 304 2.82 -15.47 -21.93
N SER A 305 3.41 -16.66 -21.79
CA SER A 305 2.78 -17.89 -22.28
C SER A 305 1.96 -18.64 -21.22
N GLU A 306 2.27 -18.54 -19.93
CA GLU A 306 1.56 -19.34 -18.90
C GLU A 306 0.44 -18.57 -18.19
N ASP A 307 0.51 -17.24 -18.07
CA ASP A 307 -0.56 -16.43 -17.45
C ASP A 307 -1.64 -15.94 -18.44
N GLN A 308 -1.48 -16.20 -19.74
CA GLN A 308 -2.51 -15.97 -20.76
C GLN A 308 -3.56 -17.08 -20.81
N ALA A 309 -3.57 -18.00 -19.84
CA ALA A 309 -4.64 -18.97 -19.68
C ALA A 309 -5.98 -18.22 -19.71
N THR A 310 -6.79 -18.58 -20.71
CA THR A 310 -8.21 -18.27 -20.77
C THR A 310 -8.82 -18.43 -19.38
N ASP A 311 -9.82 -17.61 -19.04
CA ASP A 311 -10.59 -17.70 -17.79
C ASP A 311 -11.41 -19.04 -17.70
N GLU A 312 -10.83 -20.16 -18.14
CA GLU A 312 -11.36 -21.51 -18.05
C GLU A 312 -10.54 -22.27 -17.01
N ASP A 313 -11.26 -22.81 -16.04
CA ASP A 313 -10.75 -23.55 -14.89
C ASP A 313 -9.90 -24.76 -15.33
N GLU A 314 -8.57 -24.68 -15.18
CA GLU A 314 -7.72 -25.88 -15.21
C GLU A 314 -6.83 -25.93 -13.94
N GLU A 315 -7.06 -26.98 -13.15
CA GLU A 315 -6.19 -27.46 -12.08
C GLU A 315 -4.92 -28.02 -12.72
N ASP A 316 -3.76 -27.40 -12.47
CA ASP A 316 -2.48 -28.07 -12.66
C ASP A 316 -1.58 -27.88 -11.45
N SER A 317 -1.09 -29.02 -10.96
CA SER A 317 -0.27 -29.17 -9.78
C SER A 317 1.14 -28.64 -10.01
N TYR A 318 1.60 -27.70 -9.18
CA TYR A 318 3.03 -27.40 -9.05
C TYR A 318 3.45 -27.38 -7.58
N SER A 319 4.58 -28.03 -7.31
CA SER A 319 5.09 -28.35 -5.98
C SER A 319 5.63 -27.14 -5.24
N ASP A 320 5.24 -27.06 -3.97
CA ASP A 320 5.55 -26.03 -2.98
C ASP A 320 7.04 -25.81 -2.73
N ALA A 321 7.38 -24.55 -2.43
CA ALA A 321 8.67 -24.19 -1.83
C ALA A 321 8.58 -22.97 -0.91
N TRP A 322 7.51 -22.78 -0.12
CA TRP A 322 7.51 -21.82 1.00
C TRP A 322 6.57 -22.31 2.10
N ASP A 323 7.04 -23.27 2.90
CA ASP A 323 6.46 -23.62 4.21
C ASP A 323 7.29 -22.89 5.28
N THR A 324 6.72 -21.85 5.88
CA THR A 324 7.44 -20.97 6.80
C THR A 324 6.84 -21.07 8.20
N GLY A 325 7.33 -22.04 8.98
CA GLY A 325 7.07 -22.07 10.42
C GLY A 325 7.88 -20.99 11.15
N TYR A 326 7.24 -20.17 11.98
CA TYR A 326 7.96 -19.23 12.86
C TYR A 326 7.18 -18.84 14.15
N ARG A 327 7.95 -18.42 15.18
CA ARG A 327 7.51 -18.12 16.56
C ARG A 327 7.54 -16.61 16.83
N SER A 328 6.49 -16.10 17.46
CA SER A 328 6.32 -14.71 17.88
C SER A 328 7.29 -14.24 18.97
N SER A 329 7.89 -13.05 18.82
CA SER A 329 8.32 -12.20 19.94
C SER A 329 8.52 -10.71 19.54
N ASP A 330 7.76 -9.84 20.21
CA ASP A 330 7.91 -8.40 20.53
C ASP A 330 8.87 -7.50 19.71
N LEU A 331 8.29 -6.54 18.98
CA LEU A 331 8.97 -5.44 18.29
C LEU A 331 9.02 -4.16 19.16
N GLU A 332 10.22 -3.61 19.34
CA GLU A 332 10.45 -2.21 19.76
C GLU A 332 10.65 -1.33 18.52
N TYR A 333 9.87 -0.25 18.39
CA TYR A 333 10.04 0.76 17.35
C TYR A 333 11.01 1.84 17.82
N GLU A 334 12.06 2.11 17.05
CA GLU A 334 12.91 3.28 17.26
C GLU A 334 12.19 4.55 16.75
N GLU A 335 12.04 5.52 17.66
CA GLU A 335 11.46 6.84 17.41
C GLU A 335 12.60 7.79 16.99
N ASP A 336 12.65 8.20 15.72
CA ASP A 336 13.58 9.24 15.27
C ASP A 336 13.13 10.61 15.80
N SER A 337 13.76 11.05 16.88
CA SER A 337 13.69 12.41 17.39
C SER A 337 14.72 13.29 16.68
N GLU A 338 14.35 14.02 15.63
CA GLU A 338 15.13 15.16 15.14
C GLU A 338 14.24 16.18 14.42
N TYR A 339 13.55 17.00 15.22
CA TYR A 339 13.10 18.32 14.80
C TYR A 339 14.03 19.35 15.46
N GLU A 340 15.15 19.67 14.81
CA GLU A 340 15.95 20.83 15.23
C GLU A 340 15.21 22.12 14.90
N GLU A 341 14.82 22.84 15.96
CA GLU A 341 14.35 24.22 15.93
C GLU A 341 15.46 25.15 15.39
N ASN A 342 15.28 25.69 14.19
CA ASN A 342 15.91 26.95 13.83
C ASN A 342 14.88 28.07 13.96
N SER A 343 14.75 28.57 15.21
CA SER A 343 14.07 29.82 15.50
C SER A 343 14.99 30.99 15.12
N ASP A 344 14.72 31.65 14.00
CA ASP A 344 15.29 32.97 13.73
C ASP A 344 14.17 33.93 13.36
N CYS A 345 13.41 34.34 14.37
CA CYS A 345 12.44 35.43 14.28
C CYS A 345 12.59 36.37 15.48
N GLU A 346 13.77 36.98 15.62
CA GLU A 346 13.92 38.20 16.42
C GLU A 346 15.13 39.00 15.92
N LYS A 347 14.88 39.99 15.06
CA LYS A 347 15.62 41.27 14.94
C LYS A 347 15.06 42.08 13.77
N HIS A 348 14.12 42.96 14.04
CA HIS A 348 14.13 44.34 13.51
C HIS A 348 13.12 45.22 14.25
N ARG A 349 13.58 45.81 15.36
CA ARG A 349 12.96 47.01 15.95
C ARG A 349 14.07 48.01 16.28
N LYS A 350 13.86 49.27 15.87
CA LYS A 350 14.68 50.50 16.03
C LYS A 350 15.75 50.63 14.93
N ARG A 351 15.81 51.68 14.10
CA ARG A 351 15.78 53.14 14.31
C ARG A 351 15.82 53.76 12.88
N LYS A 352 15.18 54.86 12.45
CA LYS A 352 15.24 56.26 12.90
C LYS A 352 14.35 57.09 11.96
N GLY A 353 13.76 58.17 12.47
CA GLY A 353 13.16 59.25 11.68
C GLY A 353 12.68 60.38 12.58
N LYS A 354 13.61 61.21 13.07
CA LYS A 354 13.35 62.54 13.63
C LYS A 354 13.67 63.55 12.53
N THR A 355 12.75 64.44 12.19
CA THR A 355 13.06 65.81 11.75
C THR A 355 11.83 66.69 11.97
N HIS A 356 12.07 67.73 12.77
CA HIS A 356 11.38 69.00 13.02
C HIS A 356 9.86 69.07 13.15
#